data_AF-A0A2V5SGJ2-F1
#
_entry.id   AF-A0A2V5SGJ2-F1
#
_cell.length_a   1.000
_cell.length_b   1.000
_cell.length_c   1.000
_cell.angle_alpha   90.00
_cell.angle_beta   90.00
_cell.angle_gamma   90.00
#
_symmetry.space_group_name_H-M   'P 1'
#
loop_
_entity.id
_entity.type
_entity.pdbx_description
1 polymer ?
#
loop_
_entity_poly.entity_id
_entity_poly.type
_entity_poly.pdbx_seq_one_letter_code
_entity_poly.pdbx_strand_id
1 'polypeptide(L)'
;MSALQSSNREVAQGSLHFPNNCAILGLRSHRVRVLFRFAIIAILISSGILPAAARKKPRTQTPHKANIEAATRLQIFLDRANFSPGKLDGTYNEFTWKALALYRQSRGEQPQPPPAQGKTKSNVAPDITGLDLDNVGPVFVPYTVTDADLASVGPLPSSVPAQAKLKFLPYRDAADAIAEKFHSDVHFLEQLNPGKMKTIKAGDQLKVPNVEQFELGGVKEIKPGSERNAQPANDVEYQPEPQSENADKDNQPKKDETASTPIVIKIDTKINMLGVFQGDKL
;
A
#
# COMPACT_ATOMS: atom_id res chain seq x y z
N MET A 1 -39.50 70.38 -44.72
CA MET A 1 -38.14 69.81 -44.56
C MET A 1 -38.31 68.30 -44.63
N SER A 2 -38.46 67.66 -45.80
CA SER A 2 -37.79 67.83 -47.11
C SER A 2 -36.38 67.22 -47.10
N ALA A 3 -36.02 66.45 -48.14
CA ALA A 3 -35.07 65.33 -48.06
C ALA A 3 -33.83 65.43 -48.99
N LEU A 4 -32.86 64.52 -48.81
CA LEU A 4 -31.74 64.15 -49.71
C LEU A 4 -31.43 62.64 -49.47
N GLN A 5 -31.29 61.67 -50.39
CA GLN A 5 -31.39 61.58 -51.86
C GLN A 5 -30.08 61.52 -52.70
N SER A 6 -29.25 60.48 -52.51
CA SER A 6 -28.31 59.95 -53.54
C SER A 6 -28.03 58.44 -53.26
N SER A 7 -27.96 57.46 -54.19
CA SER A 7 -27.71 57.39 -55.65
C SER A 7 -26.21 57.51 -56.02
N ASN A 8 -25.56 56.72 -56.91
CA ASN A 8 -25.81 55.39 -57.53
C ASN A 8 -24.54 54.96 -58.37
N ARG A 9 -24.67 53.94 -59.24
CA ARG A 9 -23.85 53.61 -60.45
C ARG A 9 -22.59 52.73 -60.25
N GLU A 10 -22.40 51.58 -60.94
CA GLU A 10 -22.31 51.18 -62.39
C GLU A 10 -20.84 51.13 -62.89
N VAL A 11 -20.38 50.31 -63.85
CA VAL A 11 -20.81 49.00 -64.44
C VAL A 11 -19.63 48.42 -65.30
N ALA A 12 -19.87 47.41 -66.15
CA ALA A 12 -18.96 46.83 -67.17
C ALA A 12 -17.88 45.86 -66.64
N GLN A 13 -17.58 44.68 -67.23
CA GLN A 13 -17.25 44.33 -68.63
C GLN A 13 -15.95 45.01 -69.10
N GLY A 14 -14.94 44.34 -69.66
CA GLY A 14 -14.80 42.94 -70.06
C GLY A 14 -14.32 42.84 -71.52
N SER A 15 -13.15 42.25 -71.78
CA SER A 15 -12.66 42.04 -73.15
C SER A 15 -11.66 40.87 -73.26
N LEU A 16 -11.58 40.30 -74.46
CA LEU A 16 -10.64 39.25 -74.89
C LEU A 16 -9.49 39.90 -75.69
N HIS A 17 -8.31 39.27 -75.78
CA HIS A 17 -7.95 38.48 -76.98
C HIS A 17 -6.55 37.81 -76.88
N PHE A 18 -6.38 36.70 -77.59
CA PHE A 18 -5.12 36.03 -77.97
C PHE A 18 -4.31 36.89 -78.99
N PRO A 19 -3.02 36.61 -79.38
CA PRO A 19 -2.54 35.25 -79.68
C PRO A 19 -1.01 34.94 -79.67
N ASN A 20 -0.68 33.68 -80.04
CA ASN A 20 0.51 33.23 -80.81
C ASN A 20 1.95 33.33 -80.22
N ASN A 21 2.93 32.55 -80.69
CA ASN A 21 2.99 31.12 -81.09
C ASN A 21 4.49 30.70 -81.28
N CYS A 22 4.82 29.39 -81.16
CA CYS A 22 6.10 28.76 -81.54
C CYS A 22 7.42 29.22 -80.83
N ALA A 23 8.54 28.46 -80.80
CA ALA A 23 8.78 26.99 -80.86
C ALA A 23 10.28 26.66 -80.55
N ILE A 24 10.66 25.36 -80.64
CA ILE A 24 12.00 24.81 -80.98
C ILE A 24 13.12 24.67 -79.89
N LEU A 25 13.57 23.41 -79.72
CA LEU A 25 14.86 22.83 -79.25
C LEU A 25 15.56 23.30 -77.94
N GLY A 26 16.24 22.36 -77.24
CA GLY A 26 17.11 22.69 -76.11
C GLY A 26 17.65 21.55 -75.22
N LEU A 27 17.96 20.36 -75.75
CA LEU A 27 18.40 19.21 -74.93
C LEU A 27 19.82 19.38 -74.34
N ARG A 28 19.97 19.64 -73.03
CA ARG A 28 21.15 19.27 -72.22
C ARG A 28 20.98 19.45 -70.69
N SER A 29 21.82 18.76 -69.92
CA SER A 29 22.03 18.89 -68.46
C SER A 29 20.86 18.56 -67.50
N HIS A 30 20.32 17.35 -67.58
CA HIS A 30 19.36 16.84 -66.59
C HIS A 30 19.94 16.58 -65.18
N ARG A 31 21.28 16.53 -65.02
CA ARG A 31 21.93 16.03 -63.78
C ARG A 31 21.99 17.05 -62.63
N VAL A 32 21.97 18.36 -62.91
CA VAL A 32 22.09 19.40 -61.85
C VAL A 32 20.73 19.69 -61.18
N ARG A 33 19.63 19.66 -61.93
CA ARG A 33 18.29 20.01 -61.43
C ARG A 33 17.65 18.98 -60.49
N VAL A 34 18.18 17.75 -60.42
CA VAL A 34 17.66 16.69 -59.53
C VAL A 34 18.15 16.88 -58.10
N LEU A 35 19.46 17.09 -57.90
CA LEU A 35 20.06 17.24 -56.56
C LEU A 35 19.46 18.41 -55.78
N PHE A 36 19.22 19.55 -56.45
CA PHE A 36 18.65 20.74 -55.81
C PHE A 36 17.16 20.60 -55.40
N ARG A 37 16.43 19.60 -55.92
CA ARG A 37 15.03 19.36 -55.51
C ARG A 37 14.91 18.42 -54.31
N PHE A 38 15.84 17.49 -54.12
CA PHE A 38 15.87 16.64 -52.92
C PHE A 38 16.36 17.40 -51.67
N ALA A 39 17.31 18.34 -51.82
CA ALA A 39 17.85 19.11 -50.70
C ALA A 39 16.80 19.92 -49.93
N ILE A 40 15.84 20.56 -50.63
CA ILE A 40 14.82 21.41 -50.00
C ILE A 40 13.75 20.58 -49.27
N ILE A 41 13.41 19.38 -49.79
CA ILE A 41 12.45 18.48 -49.14
C ILE A 41 13.05 17.89 -47.85
N ALA A 42 14.34 17.55 -47.83
CA ALA A 42 15.01 17.04 -46.64
C ALA A 42 15.03 18.05 -45.48
N ILE A 43 15.22 19.35 -45.76
CA ILE A 43 15.34 20.38 -44.72
C ILE A 43 13.98 20.70 -44.08
N LEU A 44 12.87 20.67 -44.83
CA LEU A 44 11.53 20.93 -44.30
C LEU A 44 10.95 19.81 -43.41
N ILE A 45 11.56 18.62 -43.40
CA ILE A 45 11.15 17.51 -42.53
C ILE A 45 11.85 17.59 -41.15
N SER A 46 12.95 18.35 -41.02
CA SER A 46 13.80 18.38 -39.82
C SER A 46 13.38 19.40 -38.74
N SER A 47 12.13 19.88 -38.75
CA SER A 47 11.65 20.92 -37.81
C SER A 47 10.18 20.74 -37.41
N GLY A 48 9.80 19.50 -37.07
CA GLY A 48 8.41 19.13 -36.76
C GLY A 48 8.20 18.21 -35.54
N ILE A 49 9.25 17.84 -34.81
CA ILE A 49 9.12 17.00 -33.61
C ILE A 49 9.38 17.83 -32.35
N LEU A 50 8.35 18.59 -31.96
CA LEU A 50 8.19 18.92 -30.54
C LEU A 50 8.02 17.59 -29.79
N PRO A 51 8.80 17.29 -28.74
CA PRO A 51 8.48 16.18 -27.87
C PRO A 51 7.14 16.50 -27.22
N ALA A 52 6.09 15.81 -27.65
CA ALA A 52 4.77 15.87 -27.02
C ALA A 52 4.88 15.21 -25.64
N ALA A 53 5.44 15.97 -24.69
CA ALA A 53 5.53 15.61 -23.28
C ALA A 53 4.10 15.41 -22.77
N ALA A 54 3.65 14.17 -22.84
CA ALA A 54 2.30 13.76 -22.48
C ALA A 54 2.14 14.01 -20.98
N ARG A 55 1.70 15.22 -20.64
CA ARG A 55 1.23 15.60 -19.31
C ARG A 55 0.13 14.60 -18.96
N LYS A 56 0.49 13.55 -18.22
CA LYS A 56 -0.44 12.58 -17.64
C LYS A 56 -1.40 13.43 -16.82
N LYS A 57 -2.60 13.69 -17.36
CA LYS A 57 -3.62 14.47 -16.64
C LYS A 57 -3.76 13.82 -15.27
N PRO A 58 -3.70 14.59 -14.16
CA PRO A 58 -3.93 14.04 -12.83
C PRO A 58 -5.20 13.21 -12.88
N ARG A 59 -5.08 11.90 -12.67
CA ARG A 59 -6.21 10.97 -12.84
C ARG A 59 -7.07 11.13 -11.61
N THR A 60 -7.97 12.12 -11.62
CA THR A 60 -8.85 12.47 -10.51
C THR A 60 -9.47 11.21 -9.94
N GLN A 61 -8.95 10.77 -8.79
CA GLN A 61 -9.48 9.61 -8.11
C GLN A 61 -10.86 9.98 -7.56
N THR A 62 -11.82 9.05 -7.58
CA THR A 62 -13.03 9.24 -6.79
C THR A 62 -12.64 9.26 -5.31
N PRO A 63 -13.27 10.07 -4.44
CA PRO A 63 -12.86 10.19 -3.03
C PRO A 63 -12.76 8.83 -2.31
N HIS A 64 -13.68 7.90 -2.61
CA HIS A 64 -13.64 6.53 -2.12
C HIS A 64 -12.34 5.76 -2.46
N LYS A 65 -11.75 5.99 -3.64
CA LYS A 65 -10.50 5.34 -4.06
C LYS A 65 -9.28 5.99 -3.43
N ALA A 66 -9.30 7.31 -3.22
CA ALA A 66 -8.27 8.03 -2.48
C ALA A 66 -8.25 7.61 -1.00
N ASN A 67 -9.42 7.47 -0.37
CA ASN A 67 -9.55 7.00 1.01
C ASN A 67 -9.03 5.56 1.17
N ILE A 68 -9.34 4.66 0.24
CA ILE A 68 -8.78 3.30 0.21
C ILE A 68 -7.25 3.35 0.06
N GLU A 69 -6.71 4.14 -0.88
CA GLU A 69 -5.26 4.22 -1.09
C GLU A 69 -4.54 4.78 0.16
N ALA A 70 -5.12 5.77 0.84
CA ALA A 70 -4.60 6.33 2.08
C ALA A 70 -4.65 5.33 3.24
N ALA A 71 -5.72 4.55 3.37
CA ALA A 71 -5.83 3.49 4.38
C ALA A 71 -4.85 2.35 4.12
N THR A 72 -4.75 1.85 2.89
CA THR A 72 -3.77 0.81 2.54
C THR A 72 -2.33 1.31 2.66
N ARG A 73 -2.04 2.58 2.36
CA ARG A 73 -0.69 3.16 2.60
C ARG A 73 -0.30 3.11 4.07
N LEU A 74 -1.22 3.43 4.98
CA LEU A 74 -1.00 3.29 6.42
C LEU A 74 -0.88 1.83 6.87
N GLN A 75 -1.70 0.92 6.32
CA GLN A 75 -1.61 -0.51 6.63
C GLN A 75 -0.24 -1.08 6.19
N ILE A 76 0.25 -0.76 4.98
CA ILE A 76 1.59 -1.16 4.51
C ILE A 76 2.71 -0.55 5.37
N PHE A 77 2.57 0.70 5.82
CA PHE A 77 3.53 1.34 6.73
C PHE A 77 3.68 0.57 8.05
N LEU A 78 2.54 0.24 8.67
CA LEU A 78 2.50 -0.47 9.95
C LEU A 78 2.99 -1.92 9.82
N ASP A 79 2.58 -2.61 8.76
CA ASP A 79 3.06 -3.95 8.37
C ASP A 79 4.59 -4.00 8.26
N ARG A 80 5.18 -3.08 7.46
CA ARG A 80 6.65 -2.96 7.31
C ARG A 80 7.38 -2.50 8.59
N ALA A 81 6.68 -1.84 9.51
CA ALA A 81 7.22 -1.50 10.82
C ALA A 81 7.20 -2.69 11.81
N ASN A 82 6.67 -3.85 11.41
CA ASN A 82 6.37 -5.03 12.25
C ASN A 82 5.20 -4.82 13.24
N PHE A 83 4.37 -3.81 13.03
CA PHE A 83 3.13 -3.57 13.77
C PHE A 83 1.95 -4.03 12.92
N SER A 84 1.71 -5.35 12.86
CA SER A 84 0.69 -5.92 11.97
C SER A 84 -0.69 -5.25 12.15
N PRO A 85 -1.26 -4.62 11.11
CA PRO A 85 -2.59 -4.00 11.15
C PRO A 85 -3.72 -5.03 11.01
N GLY A 86 -3.42 -6.33 11.20
CA GLY A 86 -4.23 -7.42 10.69
C GLY A 86 -4.16 -7.47 9.16
N LYS A 87 -5.26 -7.91 8.53
CA LYS A 87 -5.36 -7.97 7.06
C LYS A 87 -5.45 -6.57 6.43
N LEU A 88 -4.80 -6.40 5.29
CA LEU A 88 -4.93 -5.25 4.41
C LEU A 88 -6.28 -5.30 3.70
N ASP A 89 -7.16 -4.37 4.08
CA ASP A 89 -8.53 -4.26 3.55
C ASP A 89 -8.88 -2.85 3.01
N GLY A 90 -7.93 -1.90 3.10
CA GLY A 90 -8.17 -0.53 2.67
C GLY A 90 -9.12 0.26 3.58
N THR A 91 -9.27 -0.16 4.84
CA THR A 91 -10.09 0.53 5.84
C THR A 91 -9.33 0.77 7.15
N TYR A 92 -9.74 1.79 7.90
CA TYR A 92 -9.20 2.06 9.24
C TYR A 92 -9.88 1.15 10.28
N ASN A 93 -9.63 -0.15 10.16
CA ASN A 93 -10.20 -1.20 11.00
C ASN A 93 -9.59 -1.21 12.43
N GLU A 94 -10.21 -1.96 13.35
CA GLU A 94 -9.80 -1.97 14.76
C GLU A 94 -8.33 -2.40 14.97
N PHE A 95 -7.83 -3.32 14.14
CA PHE A 95 -6.43 -3.77 14.19
C PHE A 95 -5.47 -2.70 13.67
N THR A 96 -5.85 -1.96 12.62
CA THR A 96 -5.09 -0.81 12.10
C THR A 96 -4.97 0.30 13.16
N TRP A 97 -6.04 0.56 13.92
CA TRP A 97 -6.02 1.50 15.05
C TRP A 97 -5.12 1.01 16.21
N LYS A 98 -5.23 -0.28 16.58
CA LYS A 98 -4.37 -0.88 17.62
C LYS A 98 -2.89 -0.88 17.23
N ALA A 99 -2.58 -1.24 15.99
CA ALA A 99 -1.23 -1.21 15.45
C ALA A 99 -0.63 0.21 15.45
N LEU A 100 -1.40 1.23 15.06
CA LEU A 100 -0.96 2.62 15.12
C LEU A 100 -0.73 3.10 16.57
N ALA A 101 -1.62 2.73 17.51
CA ALA A 101 -1.45 3.08 18.92
C ALA A 101 -0.16 2.47 19.51
N LEU A 102 0.08 1.17 19.26
CA LEU A 102 1.31 0.47 19.66
C LEU A 102 2.56 1.07 19.00
N TYR A 103 2.49 1.40 17.70
CA TYR A 103 3.58 2.05 16.98
C TYR A 103 3.94 3.40 17.61
N ARG A 104 2.95 4.26 17.88
CA ARG A 104 3.19 5.54 18.59
C ARG A 104 3.77 5.33 19.99
N GLN A 105 3.25 4.37 20.77
CA GLN A 105 3.79 4.04 22.10
C GLN A 105 5.26 3.60 22.03
N SER A 106 5.66 2.81 21.03
CA SER A 106 7.06 2.41 20.84
C SER A 106 8.03 3.56 20.53
N ARG A 107 7.50 4.72 20.08
CA ARG A 107 8.27 5.96 19.90
C ARG A 107 8.18 6.92 21.10
N GLY A 108 7.54 6.50 22.19
CA GLY A 108 7.26 7.36 23.35
C GLY A 108 6.16 8.41 23.12
N GLU A 109 5.40 8.30 22.03
CA GLU A 109 4.28 9.19 21.72
C GLU A 109 2.99 8.76 22.43
N GLN A 110 2.09 9.71 22.64
CA GLN A 110 0.75 9.41 23.15
C GLN A 110 -0.03 8.56 22.13
N PRO A 111 -0.58 7.39 22.51
CA PRO A 111 -1.40 6.59 21.61
C PRO A 111 -2.68 7.33 21.26
N GLN A 112 -3.04 7.36 19.97
CA GLN A 112 -4.33 7.89 19.55
C GLN A 112 -5.44 6.89 19.90
N PRO A 113 -6.47 7.27 20.68
CA PRO A 113 -7.60 6.38 20.93
C PRO A 113 -8.42 6.17 19.65
N PRO A 114 -8.95 4.95 19.41
CA PRO A 114 -9.87 4.72 18.29
C PRO A 114 -11.16 5.55 18.45
N PRO A 115 -11.83 5.91 17.33
CA PRO A 115 -13.12 6.57 17.39
C PRO A 115 -14.13 5.68 18.12
N ALA A 116 -15.02 6.30 18.90
CA ALA A 116 -16.03 5.57 19.67
C ALA A 116 -16.84 4.62 18.77
N GLN A 117 -16.98 3.37 19.18
CA GLN A 117 -17.62 2.30 18.40
C GLN A 117 -19.14 2.50 18.30
N GLY A 118 -19.56 3.40 17.41
CA GLY A 118 -20.96 3.56 17.01
C GLY A 118 -21.46 2.39 16.17
N LYS A 119 -22.79 2.34 15.96
CA LYS A 119 -23.43 1.30 15.12
C LYS A 119 -23.03 1.35 13.63
N THR A 120 -22.39 2.43 13.21
CA THR A 120 -21.79 2.60 11.88
C THR A 120 -20.30 2.26 11.93
N LYS A 121 -19.82 1.42 10.99
CA LYS A 121 -18.38 1.19 10.77
C LYS A 121 -17.75 2.50 10.26
N SER A 122 -17.29 3.33 11.19
CA SER A 122 -16.80 4.67 10.86
C SER A 122 -15.36 4.62 10.36
N ASN A 123 -15.16 4.71 9.05
CA ASN A 123 -13.85 4.76 8.41
C ASN A 123 -13.21 6.16 8.57
N VAL A 124 -13.08 6.62 9.81
CA VAL A 124 -12.39 7.87 10.17
C VAL A 124 -10.91 7.69 9.92
N ALA A 125 -10.26 8.64 9.25
CA ALA A 125 -8.81 8.65 9.15
C ALA A 125 -8.18 8.94 10.52
N PRO A 126 -7.18 8.17 10.96
CA PRO A 126 -6.38 8.51 12.14
C PRO A 126 -5.49 9.71 11.85
N ASP A 127 -4.86 10.24 12.89
CA ASP A 127 -3.78 11.20 12.72
C ASP A 127 -2.54 10.47 12.19
N ILE A 128 -2.06 10.90 11.03
CA ILE A 128 -0.86 10.41 10.35
C ILE A 128 0.33 11.37 10.52
N THR A 129 0.19 12.42 11.34
CA THR A 129 1.27 13.37 11.62
C THR A 129 2.45 12.66 12.27
N GLY A 130 3.65 12.89 11.74
CA GLY A 130 4.89 12.22 12.18
C GLY A 130 5.05 10.79 11.66
N LEU A 131 4.32 10.36 10.63
CA LEU A 131 4.53 9.09 9.93
C LEU A 131 5.18 9.33 8.56
N ASP A 132 6.25 8.58 8.25
CA ASP A 132 6.91 8.61 6.93
C ASP A 132 6.14 7.76 5.91
N LEU A 133 4.94 8.23 5.54
CA LEU A 133 4.08 7.55 4.57
C LEU A 133 4.52 7.75 3.11
N ASP A 134 5.35 8.75 2.82
CA ASP A 134 5.84 9.03 1.46
C ASP A 134 6.91 8.01 1.01
N ASN A 135 7.64 7.44 1.96
CA ASN A 135 8.56 6.32 1.77
C ASN A 135 7.82 4.99 1.46
N VAL A 136 6.53 4.88 1.84
CA VAL A 136 5.62 3.87 1.29
C VAL A 136 5.20 4.29 -0.12
N GLY A 137 6.05 3.95 -1.10
CA GLY A 137 5.95 4.38 -2.50
C GLY A 137 4.70 3.90 -3.26
N PRO A 138 4.79 3.03 -4.28
CA PRO A 138 3.60 2.52 -4.94
C PRO A 138 2.79 1.63 -3.99
N VAL A 139 1.69 2.14 -3.42
CA VAL A 139 0.79 1.38 -2.51
C VAL A 139 0.32 0.07 -3.13
N PHE A 140 0.17 0.06 -4.45
CA PHE A 140 -0.21 -1.12 -5.22
C PHE A 140 0.76 -1.36 -6.37
N VAL A 141 1.11 -2.63 -6.58
CA VAL A 141 2.02 -3.10 -7.63
C VAL A 141 1.36 -4.15 -8.51
N PRO A 142 1.78 -4.31 -9.78
CA PRO A 142 1.42 -5.45 -10.59
C PRO A 142 2.18 -6.69 -10.11
N TYR A 143 1.47 -7.79 -9.86
CA TYR A 143 2.02 -9.12 -9.60
C TYR A 143 1.62 -10.07 -10.72
N THR A 144 2.51 -11.00 -11.08
CA THR A 144 2.20 -12.06 -12.05
C THR A 144 2.13 -13.37 -11.27
N VAL A 145 0.97 -14.03 -11.28
CA VAL A 145 0.76 -15.28 -10.55
C VAL A 145 1.66 -16.38 -11.08
N THR A 146 2.24 -17.15 -10.19
CA THR A 146 3.21 -18.22 -10.47
C THR A 146 2.59 -19.59 -10.25
N ASP A 147 3.17 -20.64 -10.86
CA ASP A 147 2.78 -22.02 -10.59
C ASP A 147 3.03 -22.43 -9.12
N ALA A 148 3.97 -21.78 -8.43
CA ALA A 148 4.26 -22.02 -7.02
C ALA A 148 3.12 -21.54 -6.10
N ASP A 149 2.46 -20.42 -6.43
CA ASP A 149 1.27 -19.95 -5.69
C ASP A 149 0.14 -20.98 -5.83
N LEU A 150 -0.07 -21.49 -7.05
CA LEU A 150 -1.10 -22.50 -7.34
C LEU A 150 -0.79 -23.88 -6.74
N ALA A 151 0.48 -24.26 -6.59
CA ALA A 151 0.89 -25.52 -5.95
C ALA A 151 0.51 -25.61 -4.45
N SER A 152 0.16 -24.48 -3.82
CA SER A 152 -0.34 -24.43 -2.45
C SER A 152 -1.85 -24.71 -2.32
N VAL A 153 -2.58 -24.71 -3.44
CA VAL A 153 -4.05 -24.84 -3.51
C VAL A 153 -4.47 -26.30 -3.62
N GLY A 154 -5.51 -26.72 -2.91
CA GLY A 154 -5.93 -28.12 -2.91
C GLY A 154 -7.18 -28.44 -2.07
N PRO A 155 -7.61 -29.71 -2.06
CA PRO A 155 -8.81 -30.13 -1.35
C PRO A 155 -8.60 -30.10 0.17
N LEU A 156 -9.13 -29.07 0.82
CA LEU A 156 -9.14 -28.94 2.29
C LEU A 156 -10.41 -29.60 2.89
N PRO A 157 -10.28 -30.67 3.71
CA PRO A 157 -11.42 -31.26 4.41
C PRO A 157 -12.06 -30.28 5.40
N SER A 158 -13.37 -30.38 5.63
CA SER A 158 -14.09 -29.50 6.55
C SER A 158 -13.97 -29.89 8.03
N SER A 159 -13.54 -31.11 8.35
CA SER A 159 -13.46 -31.61 9.72
C SER A 159 -12.03 -31.62 10.27
N VAL A 160 -11.85 -31.07 11.47
CA VAL A 160 -10.54 -30.98 12.15
C VAL A 160 -9.83 -32.35 12.26
N PRO A 161 -10.51 -33.48 12.59
CA PRO A 161 -9.85 -34.79 12.65
C PRO A 161 -9.41 -35.37 11.28
N ALA A 162 -9.84 -34.77 10.17
CA ALA A 162 -9.34 -35.08 8.83
C ALA A 162 -8.21 -34.12 8.42
N GLN A 163 -8.34 -32.82 8.71
CA GLN A 163 -7.29 -31.82 8.54
C GLN A 163 -6.00 -32.21 9.28
N ALA A 164 -6.11 -32.67 10.53
CA ALA A 164 -4.99 -33.12 11.36
C ALA A 164 -4.25 -34.37 10.85
N LYS A 165 -4.72 -35.00 9.78
CA LYS A 165 -4.05 -36.14 9.09
C LYS A 165 -3.30 -35.70 7.84
N LEU A 166 -3.42 -34.45 7.41
CA LEU A 166 -2.69 -33.91 6.26
C LEU A 166 -1.27 -33.52 6.67
N LYS A 167 -0.32 -33.67 5.74
CA LYS A 167 1.07 -33.22 5.94
C LYS A 167 1.20 -31.69 6.01
N PHE A 168 0.27 -30.97 5.38
CA PHE A 168 0.11 -29.52 5.41
C PHE A 168 -1.36 -29.19 5.13
N LEU A 169 -1.82 -27.99 5.48
CA LEU A 169 -3.15 -27.51 5.11
C LEU A 169 -3.05 -26.71 3.80
N PRO A 170 -3.69 -27.14 2.70
CA PRO A 170 -3.73 -26.37 1.46
C PRO A 170 -4.73 -25.22 1.54
N TYR A 171 -4.52 -24.19 0.71
CA TYR A 171 -5.50 -23.14 0.48
C TYR A 171 -6.69 -23.68 -0.32
N ARG A 172 -7.88 -23.13 -0.09
CA ARG A 172 -9.13 -23.64 -0.69
C ARG A 172 -9.24 -23.28 -2.17
N ASP A 173 -8.75 -22.10 -2.53
CA ASP A 173 -8.62 -21.63 -3.90
C ASP A 173 -7.40 -20.69 -4.04
N ALA A 174 -7.13 -20.23 -5.26
CA ALA A 174 -6.01 -19.35 -5.59
C ALA A 174 -6.20 -17.90 -5.12
N ALA A 175 -7.43 -17.48 -4.79
CA ALA A 175 -7.68 -16.15 -4.24
C ALA A 175 -7.29 -16.09 -2.76
N ASP A 176 -7.59 -17.13 -1.97
CA ASP A 176 -7.08 -17.30 -0.60
C ASP A 176 -5.53 -17.27 -0.57
N ALA A 177 -4.87 -18.06 -1.44
CA ALA A 177 -3.41 -18.15 -1.46
C ALA A 177 -2.71 -16.81 -1.80
N ILE A 178 -3.23 -16.07 -2.80
CA ILE A 178 -2.71 -14.75 -3.17
C ILE A 178 -3.09 -13.68 -2.12
N ALA A 179 -4.23 -13.83 -1.44
CA ALA A 179 -4.59 -12.93 -0.34
C ALA A 179 -3.58 -13.05 0.81
N GLU A 180 -3.30 -14.26 1.30
CA GLU A 180 -2.32 -14.49 2.36
C GLU A 180 -0.92 -14.01 1.97
N LYS A 181 -0.46 -14.32 0.74
CA LYS A 181 0.87 -13.92 0.23
C LYS A 181 1.13 -12.40 0.24
N PHE A 182 0.06 -11.60 0.22
CA PHE A 182 0.10 -10.13 0.29
C PHE A 182 -0.60 -9.57 1.54
N HIS A 183 -0.72 -10.36 2.61
CA HIS A 183 -1.33 -10.01 3.91
C HIS A 183 -2.74 -9.37 3.77
N SER A 184 -3.49 -9.73 2.73
CA SER A 184 -4.65 -8.99 2.22
C SER A 184 -5.98 -9.71 2.47
N ASP A 185 -7.08 -8.97 2.39
CA ASP A 185 -8.43 -9.57 2.31
C ASP A 185 -8.81 -9.98 0.87
N VAL A 186 -9.46 -11.15 0.71
CA VAL A 186 -9.88 -11.67 -0.60
C VAL A 186 -10.88 -10.74 -1.31
N HIS A 187 -11.84 -10.15 -0.59
CA HIS A 187 -12.77 -9.17 -1.18
C HIS A 187 -12.06 -7.85 -1.49
N PHE A 188 -11.03 -7.46 -0.73
CA PHE A 188 -10.20 -6.30 -1.08
C PHE A 188 -9.43 -6.54 -2.39
N LEU A 189 -8.83 -7.73 -2.57
CA LEU A 189 -8.23 -8.11 -3.85
C LEU A 189 -9.26 -8.19 -4.98
N GLU A 190 -10.51 -8.61 -4.73
CA GLU A 190 -11.59 -8.56 -5.74
C GLU A 190 -12.00 -7.12 -6.10
N GLN A 191 -11.98 -6.17 -5.15
CA GLN A 191 -12.18 -4.74 -5.43
C GLN A 191 -11.04 -4.13 -6.26
N LEU A 192 -9.80 -4.59 -6.05
CA LEU A 192 -8.64 -4.19 -6.85
C LEU A 192 -8.63 -4.85 -8.25
N ASN A 193 -9.16 -6.07 -8.36
CA ASN A 193 -9.10 -6.93 -9.54
C ASN A 193 -10.50 -7.46 -9.95
N PRO A 194 -11.46 -6.57 -10.26
CA PRO A 194 -12.85 -6.96 -10.51
C PRO A 194 -12.94 -7.99 -11.66
N GLY A 195 -13.58 -9.12 -11.37
CA GLY A 195 -13.77 -10.23 -12.30
C GLY A 195 -12.59 -11.21 -12.46
N LYS A 196 -11.38 -10.89 -11.97
CA LYS A 196 -10.22 -11.79 -12.11
C LYS A 196 -10.12 -12.86 -11.03
N MET A 197 -10.36 -12.50 -9.77
CA MET A 197 -10.06 -13.35 -8.60
C MET A 197 -10.71 -14.75 -8.65
N LYS A 198 -11.83 -14.90 -9.36
CA LYS A 198 -12.58 -16.16 -9.47
C LYS A 198 -12.02 -17.14 -10.50
N THR A 199 -11.03 -16.75 -11.31
CA THR A 199 -10.53 -17.58 -12.44
C THR A 199 -9.01 -17.58 -12.63
N ILE A 200 -8.27 -17.16 -11.59
CA ILE A 200 -6.81 -17.01 -11.55
C ILE A 200 -6.06 -18.21 -12.17
N LYS A 201 -5.00 -17.91 -12.94
CA LYS A 201 -4.06 -18.87 -13.55
C LYS A 201 -2.62 -18.35 -13.42
N ALA A 202 -1.64 -19.24 -13.57
CA ALA A 202 -0.26 -18.83 -13.74
C ALA A 202 -0.13 -17.92 -14.98
N GLY A 203 0.66 -16.85 -14.86
CA GLY A 203 0.77 -15.79 -15.87
C GLY A 203 -0.26 -14.67 -15.77
N ASP A 204 -1.33 -14.79 -14.96
CA ASP A 204 -2.28 -13.70 -14.76
C ASP A 204 -1.65 -12.52 -14.03
N GLN A 205 -1.83 -11.30 -14.58
CA GLN A 205 -1.44 -10.08 -13.88
C GLN A 205 -2.56 -9.59 -12.96
N LEU A 206 -2.26 -9.52 -11.67
CA LEU A 206 -3.11 -8.96 -10.61
C LEU A 206 -2.50 -7.66 -10.06
N LYS A 207 -3.33 -6.80 -9.47
CA LYS A 207 -2.93 -5.61 -8.72
C LYS A 207 -3.03 -5.92 -7.23
N VAL A 208 -1.91 -5.91 -6.52
CA VAL A 208 -1.81 -6.29 -5.09
C VAL A 208 -1.15 -5.18 -4.27
N PRO A 209 -1.32 -5.15 -2.93
CA PRO A 209 -0.57 -4.25 -2.06
C PRO A 209 0.94 -4.50 -2.08
N ASN A 210 1.72 -3.44 -1.81
CA ASN A 210 3.19 -3.47 -1.79
C ASN A 210 3.74 -3.79 -0.39
N VAL A 211 3.41 -4.97 0.13
CA VAL A 211 3.99 -5.55 1.36
C VAL A 211 5.22 -6.42 1.03
N GLU A 212 5.90 -6.93 2.05
CA GLU A 212 6.83 -8.06 1.88
C GLU A 212 6.03 -9.33 1.54
N GLN A 213 6.55 -10.19 0.66
CA GLN A 213 5.80 -11.34 0.14
C GLN A 213 6.02 -12.58 1.01
N PHE A 214 4.94 -13.19 1.50
CA PHE A 214 5.05 -14.43 2.28
C PHE A 214 5.29 -15.64 1.35
N GLU A 215 6.56 -16.01 1.18
CA GLU A 215 6.97 -17.13 0.32
C GLU A 215 6.92 -18.49 1.02
N LEU A 216 5.73 -19.10 0.99
CA LEU A 216 5.44 -20.47 1.45
C LEU A 216 6.50 -21.50 1.01
N GLY A 217 6.97 -21.44 -0.23
CA GLY A 217 8.00 -22.34 -0.78
C GLY A 217 9.39 -22.18 -0.15
N GLY A 218 9.63 -21.10 0.59
CA GLY A 218 10.81 -20.88 1.41
C GLY A 218 10.78 -21.64 2.74
N VAL A 219 9.59 -22.03 3.23
CA VAL A 219 9.38 -22.67 4.54
C VAL A 219 9.76 -24.16 4.49
N LYS A 220 11.08 -24.41 4.44
CA LYS A 220 11.65 -25.76 4.37
C LYS A 220 11.90 -26.32 5.76
N GLU A 221 11.31 -27.50 6.01
CA GLU A 221 11.51 -28.31 7.22
C GLU A 221 11.21 -27.64 8.57
N ILE A 222 9.98 -27.14 8.76
CA ILE A 222 9.41 -27.11 10.12
C ILE A 222 9.26 -28.56 10.57
N LYS A 223 10.07 -28.99 11.55
CA LYS A 223 9.93 -30.31 12.19
C LYS A 223 9.05 -30.12 13.43
N PRO A 224 8.11 -31.04 13.74
CA PRO A 224 7.40 -30.99 15.01
C PRO A 224 8.39 -30.95 16.18
N GLY A 225 8.27 -29.96 17.07
CA GLY A 225 9.26 -29.73 18.13
C GLY A 225 10.56 -29.02 17.71
N SER A 226 10.67 -28.49 16.49
CA SER A 226 11.72 -27.51 16.13
C SER A 226 11.26 -26.06 16.27
N GLU A 227 10.27 -25.83 17.13
CA GLU A 227 9.97 -24.50 17.65
C GLU A 227 11.24 -23.90 18.29
N ARG A 228 11.50 -22.60 18.07
CA ARG A 228 12.45 -21.91 18.94
C ARG A 228 11.87 -21.96 20.34
N ASN A 229 12.68 -22.41 21.31
CA ASN A 229 12.27 -22.54 22.71
C ASN A 229 12.08 -21.15 23.34
N ALA A 230 10.98 -20.50 22.98
CA ALA A 230 10.56 -19.23 23.53
C ALA A 230 10.19 -19.48 24.99
N GLN A 231 10.91 -18.86 25.91
CA GLN A 231 10.51 -18.84 27.32
C GLN A 231 9.05 -18.36 27.38
N PRO A 232 8.16 -19.07 28.09
CA PRO A 232 6.85 -18.55 28.43
C PRO A 232 6.98 -17.13 28.98
N ALA A 233 6.07 -16.22 28.62
CA ALA A 233 6.12 -14.84 29.10
C ALA A 233 6.00 -14.72 30.64
N ASN A 234 5.62 -15.81 31.31
CA ASN A 234 5.56 -15.96 32.76
C ASN A 234 6.92 -16.30 33.40
N ASP A 235 7.89 -16.78 32.61
CA ASP A 235 9.21 -17.27 33.06
C ASP A 235 10.31 -16.20 32.89
N VAL A 236 9.91 -14.95 32.70
CA VAL A 236 10.80 -13.78 32.66
C VAL A 236 11.02 -13.28 34.09
N GLU A 237 12.07 -13.79 34.73
CA GLU A 237 12.53 -13.35 36.05
C GLU A 237 12.73 -11.82 36.07
N TYR A 238 12.04 -11.12 36.96
CA TYR A 238 12.14 -9.66 37.06
C TYR A 238 13.48 -9.28 37.67
N GLN A 239 14.44 -8.89 36.83
CA GLN A 239 15.67 -8.24 37.31
C GLN A 239 15.38 -6.77 37.62
N PRO A 240 15.53 -6.31 38.88
CA PRO A 240 15.39 -4.89 39.19
C PRO A 240 16.56 -4.10 38.60
N GLU A 241 16.23 -3.13 37.75
CA GLU A 241 17.18 -2.11 37.26
C GLU A 241 17.91 -1.44 38.45
N PRO A 242 19.25 -1.28 38.41
CA PRO A 242 19.99 -0.61 39.47
C PRO A 242 19.63 0.88 39.48
N GLN A 243 19.04 1.36 40.59
CA GLN A 243 18.69 2.76 40.74
C GLN A 243 19.96 3.64 40.67
N SER A 244 20.02 4.52 39.68
CA SER A 244 21.09 5.50 39.56
C SER A 244 20.93 6.61 40.60
N GLU A 245 21.66 6.51 41.71
CA GLU A 245 21.78 7.60 42.68
C GLU A 245 22.33 8.87 41.98
N ASN A 246 21.56 9.95 42.03
CA ASN A 246 22.08 11.31 41.93
C ASN A 246 21.42 12.12 43.04
N ALA A 247 22.25 12.66 43.94
CA ALA A 247 21.77 13.38 45.11
C ALA A 247 21.54 14.86 44.79
N ASP A 248 20.49 15.42 45.38
CA ASP A 248 20.54 16.77 45.93
C ASP A 248 19.96 16.76 47.36
N LYS A 249 20.24 17.80 48.14
CA LYS A 249 20.14 17.77 49.61
C LYS A 249 18.95 18.56 50.17
N ASP A 250 18.89 18.55 51.50
CA ASP A 250 18.14 19.48 52.37
C ASP A 250 16.61 19.35 52.35
N ASN A 251 16.09 18.39 53.12
CA ASN A 251 15.66 18.70 54.50
C ASN A 251 15.28 17.46 55.33
N GLN A 252 15.74 17.44 56.59
CA GLN A 252 15.16 16.69 57.71
C GLN A 252 14.70 17.74 58.76
N PRO A 253 13.76 17.44 59.70
CA PRO A 253 13.51 16.11 60.27
C PRO A 253 12.04 15.72 60.53
N LYS A 254 11.80 14.40 60.60
CA LYS A 254 11.40 13.71 61.85
C LYS A 254 11.44 12.18 61.70
N LYS A 255 11.53 11.49 62.84
CA LYS A 255 11.32 10.04 62.94
C LYS A 255 9.85 9.72 62.72
N ASP A 256 9.58 8.55 62.12
CA ASP A 256 8.94 7.44 62.85
C ASP A 256 9.32 6.12 62.18
N GLU A 257 9.85 5.17 62.95
CA GLU A 257 10.30 3.87 62.46
C GLU A 257 9.11 2.90 62.40
N THR A 258 8.61 2.60 61.20
CA THR A 258 7.67 1.48 60.98
C THR A 258 8.39 0.38 60.21
N ALA A 259 8.73 -0.71 60.90
CA ALA A 259 9.39 -1.86 60.28
C ALA A 259 8.46 -2.53 59.25
N SER A 260 8.87 -2.54 57.97
CA SER A 260 8.11 -3.18 56.91
C SER A 260 8.17 -4.69 57.05
N THR A 261 7.01 -5.34 57.20
CA THR A 261 6.91 -6.80 57.32
C THR A 261 7.11 -7.47 55.96
N PRO A 262 7.89 -8.58 55.88
CA PRO A 262 8.14 -9.25 54.62
C PRO A 262 6.85 -9.85 54.04
N ILE A 263 6.67 -9.64 52.73
CA ILE A 263 5.60 -10.26 51.95
C ILE A 263 6.13 -11.57 51.37
N VAL A 264 5.40 -12.67 51.57
CA VAL A 264 5.79 -14.02 51.15
C VAL A 264 4.68 -14.65 50.33
N ILE A 265 4.98 -14.97 49.07
CA ILE A 265 4.03 -15.62 48.17
C ILE A 265 4.19 -17.14 48.28
N LYS A 266 3.08 -17.87 48.43
CA LYS A 266 3.05 -19.34 48.48
C LYS A 266 2.11 -19.86 47.40
N ILE A 267 2.60 -20.79 46.59
CA ILE A 267 1.84 -21.51 45.56
C ILE A 267 1.44 -22.87 46.15
N ASP A 268 0.15 -23.18 46.24
CA ASP A 268 -0.31 -24.54 46.53
C ASP A 268 -0.80 -25.21 45.24
N THR A 269 0.04 -26.10 44.71
CA THR A 269 -0.20 -26.84 43.47
C THR A 269 -1.20 -28.00 43.61
N LYS A 270 -1.68 -28.31 44.82
CA LYS A 270 -2.72 -29.33 45.05
C LYS A 270 -4.13 -28.74 44.97
N ILE A 271 -4.31 -27.48 45.37
CA ILE A 271 -5.57 -26.73 45.24
C ILE A 271 -5.55 -25.69 44.10
N ASN A 272 -4.41 -25.54 43.42
CA ASN A 272 -4.19 -24.60 42.32
C ASN A 272 -4.51 -23.14 42.72
N MET A 273 -4.07 -22.72 43.91
CA MET A 273 -4.25 -21.37 44.44
C MET A 273 -2.92 -20.70 44.77
N LEU A 274 -2.93 -19.37 44.70
CA LEU A 274 -1.84 -18.48 45.11
C LEU A 274 -2.26 -17.75 46.40
N GLY A 275 -1.43 -17.80 47.44
CA GLY A 275 -1.59 -17.00 48.65
C GLY A 275 -0.47 -15.96 48.77
N VAL A 276 -0.82 -14.69 48.96
CA VAL A 276 0.12 -13.59 49.16
C VAL A 276 0.07 -13.19 50.63
N PHE A 277 1.05 -13.63 51.42
CA PHE A 277 1.05 -13.42 52.85
C PHE A 277 1.83 -12.16 53.22
N GLN A 278 1.35 -11.38 54.20
CA GLN A 278 2.13 -10.30 54.83
C GLN A 278 2.39 -10.66 56.30
N GLY A 279 3.61 -11.13 56.59
CA GLY A 279 3.86 -11.91 57.81
C GLY A 279 3.01 -13.19 57.84
N ASP A 280 2.34 -13.45 58.97
CA ASP A 280 1.51 -14.65 59.17
C ASP A 280 0.05 -14.51 58.68
N LYS A 281 -0.33 -13.37 58.08
CA LYS A 281 -1.67 -13.16 57.49
C LYS A 281 -1.67 -13.47 56.00
N LEU A 282 -2.68 -14.22 55.56
CA LEU A 282 -3.15 -14.34 54.18
C LEU A 282 -4.11 -13.18 53.82
#